data_AF-A0AAP0S3V8-F1
#
_entry.id   AF-A0AAP0S3V8-F1
#
_cell.length_a   1.000
_cell.length_b   1.000
_cell.length_c   1.000
_cell.angle_alpha   90.00
_cell.angle_beta   90.00
_cell.angle_gamma   90.00
#
_symmetry.space_group_name_H-M   'P 1'
#
loop_
_entity.id
_entity.type
_entity.pdbx_description
1 polymer ?
#
loop_
_entity_poly.entity_id
_entity_poly.type
_entity_poly.pdbx_seq_one_letter_code
_entity_poly.pdbx_strand_id
1 'polypeptide(L)'
;MDKDGQLRTSKVPVVQELARQGLNYLPERFIRVHPADHPTVSPPSVGEDSVTLPSISVAKLRGGSSQELARLASGAKEWGMFLIMDHGIPSCVLHAVKDVVKGFFGLSFKEKKASVGSYASVDNMGYGRNFVKSEDQPLDWIDRLTMKAAPKGFGDGLLVWPQRPPDFRYIHTFS
;
A
#
# COMPACT_ATOMS: atom_id res chain seq x y z
N MET A 1 -15.37 -12.09 -19.00
CA MET A 1 -14.63 -12.06 -20.28
C MET A 1 -15.58 -11.58 -21.37
N ASP A 2 -15.10 -11.01 -22.47
CA ASP A 2 -15.94 -10.73 -23.63
C ASP A 2 -16.19 -12.01 -24.44
N LYS A 3 -16.88 -11.88 -25.57
CA LYS A 3 -17.24 -13.01 -26.44
C LYS A 3 -16.01 -13.73 -27.01
N ASP A 4 -14.84 -13.11 -26.91
CA ASP A 4 -13.56 -13.60 -27.44
C ASP A 4 -12.62 -14.09 -26.32
N GLY A 5 -13.12 -14.21 -25.07
CA GLY A 5 -12.33 -14.70 -23.94
C GLY A 5 -11.32 -13.70 -23.38
N GLN A 6 -11.36 -12.42 -23.80
CA GLN A 6 -10.52 -11.38 -23.20
C GLN A 6 -11.15 -10.85 -21.90
N LEU A 7 -10.30 -10.48 -20.93
CA LEU A 7 -10.78 -9.77 -19.75
C LEU A 7 -11.40 -8.43 -20.18
N ARG A 8 -12.71 -8.25 -19.94
CA ARG A 8 -13.37 -6.95 -20.03
C ARG A 8 -12.75 -6.04 -18.98
N THR A 9 -11.79 -5.21 -19.40
CA THR A 9 -11.15 -4.25 -18.51
C THR A 9 -11.93 -2.93 -18.55
N SER A 10 -12.75 -2.72 -17.52
CA SER A 10 -13.45 -1.45 -17.35
C SER A 10 -12.47 -0.43 -16.75
N LYS A 11 -12.37 0.78 -17.34
CA LYS A 11 -11.42 1.81 -16.89
C LYS A 11 -11.84 2.33 -15.50
N VAL A 12 -11.18 1.84 -14.44
CA VAL A 12 -11.32 2.39 -13.09
C VAL A 12 -10.90 3.88 -13.07
N PRO A 13 -11.66 4.77 -12.42
CA PRO A 13 -11.28 6.18 -12.32
C PRO A 13 -10.11 6.37 -11.35
N VAL A 14 -9.37 7.48 -11.49
CA VAL A 14 -8.27 7.85 -10.59
C VAL A 14 -8.86 8.52 -9.37
N VAL A 15 -8.70 7.89 -8.20
CA VAL A 15 -9.39 8.31 -6.98
C VAL A 15 -8.94 9.69 -6.53
N GLN A 16 -7.64 10.01 -6.63
CA GLN A 16 -7.15 11.34 -6.26
C GLN A 16 -7.72 12.46 -7.15
N GLU A 17 -7.92 12.19 -8.44
CA GLU A 17 -8.51 13.18 -9.36
C GLU A 17 -10.01 13.34 -9.14
N LEU A 18 -10.71 12.23 -8.84
CA LEU A 18 -12.11 12.28 -8.39
C LEU A 18 -12.26 13.12 -7.12
N ALA A 19 -11.43 12.88 -6.11
CA ALA A 19 -11.46 13.62 -4.85
C ALA A 19 -11.21 15.13 -5.05
N ARG A 20 -10.31 15.49 -5.98
CA ARG A 20 -10.00 16.90 -6.32
C ARG A 20 -11.17 17.67 -6.92
N GLN A 21 -12.14 16.98 -7.52
CA GLN A 21 -13.32 17.61 -8.13
C GLN A 21 -14.36 18.07 -7.10
N GLY A 22 -14.20 17.74 -5.81
CA GLY A 22 -15.14 18.13 -4.77
C GLY A 22 -16.47 17.37 -4.90
N LEU A 23 -16.41 16.06 -4.69
CA LEU A 23 -17.59 15.20 -4.82
C LEU A 23 -18.60 15.45 -3.70
N ASN A 24 -19.87 15.62 -4.06
CA ASN A 24 -20.97 15.63 -3.11
C ASN A 24 -21.38 14.21 -2.68
N TYR A 25 -21.18 13.22 -3.56
CA TYR A 25 -21.52 11.83 -3.34
C TYR A 25 -20.44 10.91 -3.93
N LEU A 26 -20.19 9.77 -3.28
CA LEU A 26 -19.31 8.74 -3.82
C LEU A 26 -20.00 8.04 -5.01
N PRO A 27 -19.29 7.76 -6.12
CA PRO A 27 -19.84 6.94 -7.18
C PRO A 27 -20.21 5.54 -6.65
N GLU A 28 -21.31 4.97 -7.15
CA GLU A 28 -21.89 3.71 -6.64
C GLU A 28 -20.88 2.58 -6.53
N ARG A 29 -19.95 2.47 -7.47
CA ARG A 29 -18.91 1.43 -7.47
C ARG A 29 -17.93 1.52 -6.29
N PHE A 30 -17.86 2.64 -5.58
CA PHE A 30 -17.04 2.78 -4.36
C PHE A 30 -17.85 2.59 -3.07
N ILE A 31 -19.17 2.38 -3.19
CA ILE A 31 -20.04 2.12 -2.06
C ILE A 31 -20.08 0.59 -1.85
N ARG A 32 -19.72 0.15 -0.65
CA ARG A 32 -19.88 -1.26 -0.26
C ARG A 32 -21.31 -1.48 0.18
N VAL A 33 -22.08 -2.25 -0.60
CA VAL A 33 -23.54 -2.38 -0.45
C VAL A 33 -23.93 -3.43 0.60
N HIS A 34 -23.00 -4.27 1.09
CA HIS A 34 -23.30 -5.32 2.07
C HIS A 34 -22.87 -4.97 3.50
N PRO A 35 -23.82 -4.75 4.42
CA PRO A 35 -23.53 -4.52 5.84
C PRO A 35 -22.93 -5.75 6.55
N ALA A 36 -23.18 -6.96 6.04
CA ALA A 36 -22.66 -8.20 6.62
C ALA A 36 -21.13 -8.35 6.49
N ASP A 37 -20.49 -7.58 5.59
CA ASP A 37 -19.04 -7.57 5.40
C ASP A 37 -18.32 -6.51 6.26
N HIS A 38 -19.10 -5.73 7.02
CA HIS A 38 -18.57 -4.75 7.96
C HIS A 38 -19.07 -5.08 9.37
N PRO A 39 -18.22 -5.64 10.26
CA PRO A 39 -18.44 -5.37 11.67
C PRO A 39 -18.45 -3.85 11.81
N THR A 40 -19.52 -3.31 12.39
CA THR A 40 -19.66 -1.88 12.68
C THR A 40 -18.42 -1.44 13.44
N VAL A 41 -17.47 -0.78 12.77
CA VAL A 41 -16.36 -0.12 13.44
C VAL A 41 -16.96 1.14 14.03
N SER A 42 -17.62 0.98 15.18
CA SER A 42 -17.79 2.09 16.09
C SER A 42 -16.39 2.68 16.29
N PRO A 43 -16.22 4.02 16.27
CA PRO A 43 -14.95 4.61 16.69
C PRO A 43 -14.59 3.97 18.04
N PRO A 44 -13.35 3.49 18.24
CA PRO A 44 -13.00 2.81 19.47
C PRO A 44 -13.38 3.73 20.62
N SER A 45 -14.36 3.30 21.41
CA SER A 45 -14.60 3.89 22.72
C SER A 45 -13.25 3.86 23.40
N VAL A 46 -12.74 5.03 23.78
CA VAL A 46 -11.50 5.14 24.56
C VAL A 46 -11.84 4.67 25.97
N GLY A 47 -12.13 3.37 26.09
CA GLY A 47 -12.28 2.64 27.33
C GLY A 47 -10.98 1.89 27.62
N GLU A 48 -10.70 1.67 28.90
CA GLU A 48 -9.46 1.11 29.43
C GLU A 48 -9.13 -0.32 28.94
N ASP A 49 -10.02 -0.97 28.17
CA ASP A 49 -9.86 -2.30 27.58
C ASP A 49 -9.46 -2.26 26.09
N SER A 50 -8.63 -1.30 25.68
CA SER A 50 -8.11 -1.28 24.31
C SER A 50 -7.21 -2.50 24.10
N VAL A 51 -7.63 -3.42 23.24
CA VAL A 51 -6.80 -4.57 22.90
C VAL A 51 -5.62 -4.09 22.06
N THR A 52 -4.42 -4.09 22.65
CA THR A 52 -3.21 -3.64 22.00
C THR A 52 -2.53 -4.79 21.27
N LEU A 53 -2.21 -4.59 19.98
CA LEU A 53 -1.38 -5.53 19.24
C LEU A 53 -0.02 -5.73 19.93
N PRO A 54 0.52 -6.96 19.96
CA PRO A 54 1.83 -7.23 20.53
C PRO A 54 2.90 -6.36 19.87
N SER A 55 3.74 -5.71 20.68
CA SER A 55 4.90 -4.95 20.20
C SER A 55 6.17 -5.75 20.43
N ILE A 56 6.94 -5.98 19.36
CA ILE A 56 8.09 -6.89 19.32
C ILE A 56 9.37 -6.09 19.04
N SER A 57 10.33 -6.12 19.96
CA SER A 57 11.64 -5.50 19.85
C SER A 57 12.63 -6.37 19.08
N VAL A 58 13.07 -5.91 17.91
CA VAL A 58 14.10 -6.63 17.11
C VAL A 58 15.44 -6.65 17.83
N ALA A 59 15.80 -5.59 18.56
CA ALA A 59 17.03 -5.54 19.34
C ALA A 59 17.08 -6.66 20.39
N LYS A 60 15.98 -6.90 21.12
CA LYS A 60 15.89 -8.01 22.09
C LYS A 60 15.93 -9.38 21.43
N LEU A 61 15.28 -9.54 20.28
CA LEU A 61 15.36 -10.79 19.50
C LEU A 61 16.80 -11.08 19.05
N ARG A 62 17.51 -10.07 18.54
CA ARG A 62 18.94 -10.18 18.19
C ARG A 62 19.81 -10.49 19.41
N GLY A 63 19.43 -9.99 20.58
CA GLY A 63 20.05 -10.32 21.86
C GLY A 63 19.69 -11.70 22.42
N GLY A 64 18.93 -12.52 21.70
CA GLY A 64 18.60 -13.89 22.12
C GLY A 64 17.52 -13.98 23.20
N SER A 65 16.70 -12.95 23.39
CA SER A 65 15.63 -12.98 24.41
C SER A 65 14.57 -14.03 24.10
N SER A 66 14.54 -15.09 24.90
CA SER A 66 13.50 -16.14 24.83
C SER A 66 12.10 -15.58 25.13
N GLN A 67 12.00 -14.59 26.03
CA GLN A 67 10.76 -13.91 26.35
C GLN A 67 10.21 -13.15 25.13
N GLU A 68 11.07 -12.43 24.41
CA GLU A 68 10.65 -11.68 23.22
C GLU A 68 10.26 -12.63 22.08
N LEU A 69 10.98 -13.75 21.92
CA LEU A 69 10.64 -14.80 20.97
C LEU A 69 9.27 -15.44 21.28
N ALA A 70 8.98 -15.70 22.56
CA ALA A 70 7.68 -16.21 22.98
C ALA A 70 6.55 -15.21 22.69
N ARG A 71 6.78 -13.91 22.90
CA ARG A 71 5.83 -12.84 22.55
C ARG A 71 5.58 -12.78 21.05
N LEU A 72 6.62 -12.88 20.23
CA LEU A 72 6.49 -12.95 18.77
C LEU A 72 5.64 -14.15 18.35
N ALA A 73 5.92 -15.33 18.91
CA ALA A 73 5.18 -16.56 18.60
C ALA A 73 3.70 -16.48 19.01
N SER A 74 3.41 -15.98 20.21
CA SER A 74 2.04 -15.76 20.69
C SER A 74 1.32 -14.72 19.83
N GLY A 75 1.95 -13.58 19.51
CA GLY A 75 1.35 -12.57 18.65
C GLY A 75 1.06 -13.08 17.24
N ALA A 76 2.00 -13.81 16.63
CA ALA A 76 1.77 -14.44 15.34
C ALA A 76 0.64 -15.48 15.38
N LYS A 77 0.52 -16.26 16.45
CA LYS A 77 -0.50 -17.30 16.60
C LYS A 77 -1.89 -16.74 16.88
N GLU A 78 -1.99 -15.79 17.81
CA GLU A 78 -3.27 -15.27 18.31
C GLU A 78 -3.83 -14.17 17.40
N TRP A 79 -2.95 -13.32 16.84
CA TRP A 79 -3.34 -12.15 16.07
C TRP A 79 -3.06 -12.27 14.58
N GLY A 80 -2.08 -13.07 14.18
CA GLY A 80 -1.53 -13.05 12.82
C GLY A 80 -0.81 -11.75 12.45
N MET A 81 -0.70 -10.80 13.40
CA MET A 81 -0.05 -9.51 13.23
C MET A 81 0.55 -9.00 14.54
N PHE A 82 1.58 -8.17 14.44
CA PHE A 82 2.27 -7.55 15.57
C PHE A 82 2.99 -6.29 15.08
N LEU A 83 3.27 -5.37 16.00
CA LEU A 83 4.06 -4.18 15.75
C LEU A 83 5.53 -4.49 15.99
N ILE A 84 6.42 -3.93 15.17
CA ILE A 84 7.87 -4.09 15.32
C ILE A 84 8.46 -2.80 15.87
N MET A 85 9.23 -2.91 16.94
CA MET A 85 9.98 -1.85 17.61
C MET A 85 11.49 -2.15 17.56
N ASP A 86 12.31 -1.15 17.84
CA ASP A 86 13.78 -1.28 17.89
C ASP A 86 14.38 -1.97 16.66
N HIS A 87 13.78 -1.75 15.49
CA HIS A 87 14.11 -2.42 14.23
C HIS A 87 15.50 -2.07 13.67
N GLY A 88 16.16 -1.05 14.22
CA GLY A 88 17.48 -0.58 13.78
C GLY A 88 17.48 0.24 12.49
N ILE A 89 16.35 0.36 11.79
CA ILE A 89 16.17 1.33 10.69
C ILE A 89 16.20 2.76 11.25
N PRO A 90 17.10 3.64 10.79
CA PRO A 90 17.15 5.04 11.22
C PRO A 90 15.84 5.78 10.93
N SER A 91 15.41 6.66 11.84
CA SER A 91 14.19 7.46 11.67
C SER A 91 14.24 8.37 10.44
N CYS A 92 15.43 8.91 10.10
CA CYS A 92 15.64 9.71 8.90
C CYS A 92 15.30 8.96 7.62
N VAL A 93 15.61 7.65 7.54
CA VAL A 93 15.22 6.80 6.40
C VAL A 93 13.70 6.72 6.30
N LEU A 94 13.03 6.44 7.41
CA LEU A 94 11.56 6.30 7.43
C LEU A 94 10.88 7.62 7.05
N HIS A 95 11.42 8.76 7.47
CA HIS A 95 10.93 10.08 7.08
C HIS A 95 11.15 10.34 5.59
N ALA A 96 12.36 10.09 5.09
CA ALA A 96 12.65 10.26 3.67
C ALA A 96 11.77 9.36 2.78
N VAL A 97 11.52 8.09 3.16
CA VAL A 97 10.55 7.22 2.45
C VAL A 97 9.17 7.87 2.41
N LYS A 98 8.68 8.39 3.54
CA LYS A 98 7.37 9.06 3.59
C LYS A 98 7.36 10.29 2.67
N ASP A 99 8.43 11.07 2.65
CA ASP A 99 8.51 12.31 1.89
C ASP A 99 8.59 12.05 0.38
N VAL A 100 9.38 11.08 -0.08
CA VAL A 100 9.44 10.75 -1.52
C VAL A 100 8.13 10.14 -2.02
N VAL A 101 7.43 9.35 -1.20
CA VAL A 101 6.10 8.81 -1.54
C VAL A 101 5.06 9.93 -1.61
N LYS A 102 5.03 10.83 -0.62
CA LYS A 102 4.18 12.03 -0.66
C LYS A 102 4.49 12.90 -1.87
N GLY A 103 5.77 13.12 -2.15
CA GLY A 103 6.24 13.88 -3.31
C GLY A 103 5.72 13.28 -4.61
N PHE A 104 5.83 11.97 -4.78
CA PHE A 104 5.29 11.26 -5.95
C PHE A 104 3.78 11.44 -6.10
N PHE A 105 3.00 11.22 -5.04
CA PHE A 105 1.54 11.40 -5.09
C PHE A 105 1.10 12.87 -5.16
N GLY A 106 1.99 13.81 -4.86
CA GLY A 106 1.81 15.25 -5.08
C GLY A 106 1.94 15.68 -6.54
N LEU A 107 2.57 14.87 -7.39
CA LEU A 107 2.75 15.17 -8.81
C LEU A 107 1.42 15.21 -9.58
N SER A 108 1.47 15.82 -10.77
CA SER A 108 0.32 15.80 -11.69
C SER A 108 -0.01 14.37 -12.15
N PHE A 109 -1.27 14.13 -12.54
CA PHE A 109 -1.66 12.85 -13.12
C PHE A 109 -0.81 12.47 -14.34
N LYS A 110 -0.42 13.45 -15.17
CA LYS A 110 0.44 13.24 -16.34
C LYS A 110 1.81 12.69 -15.94
N GLU A 111 2.43 13.27 -14.91
CA GLU A 111 3.75 12.82 -14.41
C GLU A 111 3.66 11.45 -13.74
N LYS A 112 2.64 11.20 -12.90
CA LYS A 112 2.47 9.88 -12.27
C LYS A 112 2.25 8.78 -13.29
N LYS A 113 1.56 9.07 -14.41
CA LYS A 113 1.37 8.13 -15.52
C LYS A 113 2.65 7.73 -16.24
N ALA A 114 3.75 8.46 -16.07
CA ALA A 114 5.04 8.06 -16.62
C ALA A 114 5.61 6.80 -15.92
N SER A 115 5.15 6.51 -14.70
CA SER A 115 5.57 5.35 -13.91
C SER A 115 4.60 4.16 -14.03
N VAL A 116 3.81 4.06 -15.10
CA VAL A 116 2.88 2.94 -15.34
C VAL A 116 3.64 1.80 -16.03
N GLY A 117 3.50 0.56 -15.55
CA GLY A 117 4.07 -0.60 -16.23
C GLY A 117 3.44 -0.87 -17.60
N SER A 118 4.10 -1.69 -18.43
CA SER A 118 3.49 -2.15 -19.68
C SER A 118 2.29 -3.06 -19.38
N TYR A 119 1.11 -2.69 -19.88
CA TYR A 119 -0.13 -3.48 -19.81
C TYR A 119 -0.03 -4.85 -20.53
N ALA A 120 1.11 -5.18 -21.15
CA ALA A 120 1.35 -6.42 -21.86
C ALA A 120 1.72 -7.61 -20.95
N SER A 121 1.93 -7.40 -19.64
CA SER A 121 2.21 -8.48 -18.69
C SER A 121 1.25 -8.44 -17.51
N VAL A 122 0.94 -9.61 -16.95
CA VAL A 122 0.04 -9.85 -15.81
C VAL A 122 0.49 -9.13 -14.52
N ASP A 123 1.71 -8.59 -14.51
CA ASP A 123 2.28 -7.86 -13.41
C ASP A 123 1.74 -6.42 -13.38
N ASN A 124 0.73 -6.19 -12.54
CA ASN A 124 0.12 -4.88 -12.23
C ASN A 124 1.08 -3.92 -11.51
N MET A 125 2.25 -3.68 -12.09
CA MET A 125 3.29 -2.79 -11.56
C MET A 125 3.14 -1.36 -12.04
N GLY A 126 3.82 -0.46 -11.35
CA GLY A 126 3.82 0.96 -11.58
C GLY A 126 2.64 1.66 -10.89
N TYR A 127 2.47 2.93 -11.23
CA TYR A 127 1.30 3.69 -10.87
C TYR A 127 0.10 3.13 -11.59
N GLY A 128 -0.94 2.77 -10.87
CA GLY A 128 -2.03 2.06 -11.49
C GLY A 128 -3.15 1.73 -10.55
N ARG A 129 -4.11 1.03 -11.15
CA ARG A 129 -5.42 0.75 -10.59
C ARG A 129 -5.48 -0.72 -10.25
N ASN A 130 -6.38 -1.10 -9.35
CA ASN A 130 -6.77 -2.51 -9.24
C ASN A 130 -7.35 -2.95 -10.59
N PHE A 131 -6.87 -4.08 -11.11
CA PHE A 131 -7.53 -4.75 -12.22
C PHE A 131 -8.81 -5.36 -11.69
N VAL A 132 -9.93 -4.98 -12.29
CA VAL A 132 -11.25 -5.43 -11.86
C VAL A 132 -11.67 -6.54 -12.80
N LYS A 133 -12.13 -7.67 -12.23
CA LYS A 133 -12.51 -8.85 -13.01
C LYS A 133 -13.94 -8.77 -13.56
N SER A 134 -14.75 -7.83 -13.06
CA SER A 134 -16.14 -7.58 -13.47
C SER A 134 -16.49 -6.09 -13.34
N GLU A 135 -17.52 -5.62 -14.06
CA GLU A 135 -17.99 -4.23 -13.95
C GLU A 135 -18.73 -3.98 -12.64
N ASP A 136 -19.35 -5.02 -12.07
CA ASP A 136 -20.16 -4.96 -10.84
C ASP A 136 -19.33 -5.03 -9.55
N GLN A 137 -18.02 -5.24 -9.65
CA GLN A 137 -17.17 -5.37 -8.48
C GLN A 137 -16.97 -4.00 -7.80
N PRO A 138 -17.19 -3.91 -6.47
CA PRO A 138 -16.85 -2.72 -5.69
C PRO A 138 -15.36 -2.38 -5.79
N LEU A 139 -15.06 -1.08 -5.84
CA LEU A 139 -13.74 -0.51 -5.98
C LEU A 139 -13.26 0.03 -4.63
N ASP A 140 -11.99 -0.18 -4.33
CA ASP A 140 -11.34 0.47 -3.20
C ASP A 140 -11.12 1.96 -3.51
N TRP A 141 -11.35 2.83 -2.52
CA TRP A 141 -11.04 4.26 -2.61
C TRP A 141 -9.53 4.51 -2.43
N ILE A 142 -8.73 4.04 -3.39
CA ILE A 142 -7.26 4.09 -3.34
C ILE A 142 -6.65 4.19 -4.74
N ASP A 143 -5.59 4.98 -4.87
CA ASP A 143 -4.62 4.89 -5.97
C ASP A 143 -3.36 4.17 -5.46
N ARG A 144 -2.75 3.30 -6.29
CA ARG A 144 -1.60 2.48 -5.88
C ARG A 144 -0.38 2.72 -6.76
N LEU A 145 0.80 2.60 -6.16
CA LEU A 145 2.08 2.50 -6.85
C LEU A 145 2.74 1.19 -6.39
N THR A 146 2.91 0.25 -7.32
CA THR A 146 3.44 -1.08 -7.04
C THR A 146 4.79 -1.27 -7.70
N MET A 147 5.81 -1.70 -6.97
CA MET A 147 7.13 -1.97 -7.54
C MET A 147 7.80 -3.14 -6.83
N LYS A 148 8.66 -3.87 -7.55
CA LYS A 148 9.50 -4.91 -6.97
C LYS A 148 10.76 -4.27 -6.37
N ALA A 149 10.89 -4.34 -5.05
CA ALA A 149 12.12 -4.03 -4.33
C ALA A 149 12.99 -5.30 -4.25
N ALA A 150 13.62 -5.65 -5.37
CA ALA A 150 14.52 -6.80 -5.48
C ALA A 150 15.98 -6.33 -5.59
N PRO A 151 16.99 -7.21 -5.46
CA PRO A 151 18.39 -6.83 -5.57
C PRO A 151 18.68 -6.05 -6.86
N LYS A 152 19.74 -5.24 -6.85
CA LYS A 152 20.16 -4.44 -8.02
C LYS A 152 20.15 -5.32 -9.28
N GLY A 153 19.47 -4.86 -10.33
CA GLY A 153 19.37 -5.57 -11.62
C GLY A 153 18.01 -6.25 -11.88
N PHE A 154 17.25 -6.62 -10.84
CA PHE A 154 16.00 -7.36 -11.02
C PHE A 154 14.87 -6.54 -11.68
N GLY A 155 14.97 -5.21 -11.60
CA GLY A 155 14.01 -4.28 -12.21
C GLY A 155 14.55 -3.57 -13.45
N ASP A 156 15.70 -3.99 -13.99
CA ASP A 156 16.30 -3.33 -15.14
C ASP A 156 15.41 -3.54 -16.38
N GLY A 157 15.11 -2.44 -17.07
CA GLY A 157 14.14 -2.41 -18.18
C GLY A 157 12.67 -2.21 -17.76
N LEU A 158 12.32 -2.29 -16.47
CA LEU A 158 10.98 -1.95 -15.99
C LEU A 158 10.88 -0.46 -15.65
N LEU A 159 10.15 0.30 -16.46
CA LEU A 159 9.83 1.73 -16.25
C LEU A 159 8.78 1.95 -15.13
N VAL A 160 8.81 1.14 -14.07
CA VAL A 160 7.82 1.15 -12.97
C VAL A 160 8.29 1.97 -11.77
N TRP A 161 9.60 2.18 -11.66
CA TRP A 161 10.19 3.02 -10.62
C TRP A 161 10.05 4.50 -11.00
N PRO A 162 9.44 5.33 -10.14
CA PRO A 162 9.35 6.76 -10.37
C PRO A 162 10.72 7.41 -10.55
N GLN A 163 10.82 8.26 -11.56
CA GLN A 163 11.98 9.15 -11.78
C GLN A 163 11.80 10.50 -11.05
N ARG A 164 10.60 10.76 -10.54
CA ARG A 164 10.24 11.95 -9.78
C ARG A 164 9.54 11.52 -8.49
N PRO A 165 9.91 12.08 -7.33
CA PRO A 165 11.07 12.95 -7.13
C PRO A 165 12.41 12.22 -7.41
N PRO A 166 13.51 12.95 -7.71
CA PRO A 166 14.78 12.33 -8.17
C PRO A 166 15.41 11.36 -7.17
N ASP A 167 15.13 11.56 -5.89
CA ASP A 167 15.59 10.75 -4.75
C ASP A 167 14.68 9.54 -4.47
N PHE A 168 13.59 9.34 -5.23
CA PHE A 168 12.66 8.24 -4.99
C PHE A 168 13.34 6.86 -5.01
N ARG A 169 14.30 6.65 -5.92
CA ARG A 169 15.04 5.38 -6.04
C ARG A 169 16.23 5.28 -5.07
N TYR A 170 16.76 6.42 -4.63
CA TYR A 170 17.97 6.49 -3.83
C TYR A 170 17.74 7.44 -2.67
N ILE A 171 17.17 6.89 -1.59
CA ILE A 171 17.05 7.64 -0.34
C ILE A 171 18.46 7.83 0.20
N HIS A 172 18.96 9.06 0.10
CA HIS A 172 20.26 9.41 0.65
C HIS A 172 20.16 9.42 2.17
N THR A 173 20.83 8.46 2.80
CA THR A 173 21.12 8.55 4.23
C THR A 173 22.43 9.32 4.39
N PHE A 174 22.38 10.47 5.06
CA PHE A 174 23.60 11.06 5.59
C PHE A 174 24.08 10.16 6.73
N SER A 175 25.28 9.60 6.57
CA SER A 175 26.00 8.81 7.59
C SER A 175 26.66 9.72 8.60
#